data_AF-Q3UG58-F1
#
_entry.id   AF-Q3UG58-F1
#
_cell.length_a   1.000
_cell.length_b   1.000
_cell.length_c   1.000
_cell.angle_alpha   90.00
_cell.angle_beta   90.00
_cell.angle_gamma   90.00
#
_symmetry.space_group_name_H-M   'P 1'
#
loop_
_entity.id
_entity.type
_entity.pdbx_description
1 polymer ?
#
loop_
_entity_poly.entity_id
_entity_poly.type
_entity_poly.pdbx_seq_one_letter_code
_entity_poly.pdbx_strand_id
1 'polypeptide(L)'
;QLSITEVTKRPLTAATLFKNSMIALVDNLASKEPYYVRCIKPNDKKSPQIFDDERCRHQVEYLGLLENVRVRRAGFAFRQTYEKFLHRYKMISEFTWPNHDLPSDKEAVKKLIERCGFQDDVAYGKSKIFIRTPRTLFTLEELRAQMLVRVVLFLQKVWRGTLARMRYKRTKAALTIIRYYRRYKVKSYIHEVARRFHGVKNMRDYGKHVKWPTPPKVLRRFEEALQSIFNRWRASQLIKTIPASDLPQVRAKVAAMEMLKGQRADLGLQRAWEGNYLASKPDTPQTSGTFVPVANELKRKDKYMNVLFSCHVRKVNRFSKVEDRAIFVTDRHLYKMDPTKQYKVMKTIPLYNLTGLSVSNGKDQLVVFHTKDNKDLIVCLFSKQPTHESRIGELVGVLVNHFKSEKRHLQVNVTNPVQCSLHGKKCTVSVETRLNQPQPDFTKNRSGFILSVPGN
;
A
#
# COMPACT_ATOMS: atom_id res chain seq x y z
N GLN A 1 -17.75 -109.26 9.34
CA GLN A 1 -19.11 -109.85 9.29
C GLN A 1 -19.75 -109.61 10.65
N LEU A 2 -20.84 -108.83 10.72
CA LEU A 2 -21.58 -108.61 11.97
C LEU A 2 -22.91 -109.40 11.91
N SER A 3 -23.23 -110.02 13.04
CA SER A 3 -24.16 -111.13 13.27
C SER A 3 -25.64 -110.71 13.31
N ILE A 4 -26.52 -111.59 12.82
CA ILE A 4 -27.97 -111.41 12.55
C ILE A 4 -28.88 -111.34 13.80
N THR A 5 -28.31 -111.36 15.01
CA THR A 5 -29.10 -111.44 16.27
C THR A 5 -29.33 -110.12 17.02
N GLU A 6 -28.95 -108.96 16.48
CA GLU A 6 -29.37 -107.67 17.07
C GLU A 6 -30.81 -107.33 16.68
N VAL A 7 -31.71 -107.58 17.63
CA VAL A 7 -33.15 -107.31 17.64
C VAL A 7 -33.46 -105.91 17.09
N THR A 8 -33.84 -105.84 15.81
CA THR A 8 -34.33 -104.62 15.16
C THR A 8 -35.66 -104.23 15.79
N LYS A 9 -35.68 -103.11 16.52
CA LYS A 9 -36.92 -102.42 16.91
C LYS A 9 -37.86 -102.38 15.70
N ARG A 10 -39.12 -102.78 15.88
CA ARG A 10 -40.12 -102.72 14.81
C ARG A 10 -40.09 -101.31 14.19
N PRO A 11 -40.07 -101.19 12.85
CA PRO A 11 -40.07 -99.90 12.19
C PRO A 11 -41.29 -99.11 12.66
N LEU A 12 -41.09 -97.81 12.90
CA LEU A 12 -42.16 -96.93 13.35
C LEU A 12 -43.28 -96.91 12.31
N THR A 13 -44.53 -96.98 12.77
CA THR A 13 -45.68 -96.83 11.87
C THR A 13 -45.71 -95.42 11.27
N ALA A 14 -46.32 -95.26 10.09
CA ALA A 14 -46.52 -93.94 9.48
C ALA A 14 -47.22 -92.95 10.44
N ALA A 15 -48.18 -93.44 11.23
CA ALA A 15 -48.86 -92.65 12.26
C ALA A 15 -47.89 -92.18 13.37
N THR A 16 -46.97 -93.06 13.80
CA THR A 16 -45.96 -92.70 14.81
C THR A 16 -44.95 -91.70 14.27
N LEU A 17 -44.51 -91.84 13.02
CA LEU A 17 -43.63 -90.86 12.36
C LEU A 17 -44.30 -89.48 12.23
N PHE A 18 -45.56 -89.44 11.78
CA PHE A 18 -46.33 -88.20 11.68
C PHE A 18 -46.51 -87.53 13.05
N LYS A 19 -46.88 -88.30 14.08
CA LYS A 19 -47.01 -87.81 15.45
C LYS A 19 -45.71 -87.18 15.95
N ASN A 20 -44.58 -87.87 15.77
CA ASN A 20 -43.28 -87.36 16.21
C ASN A 20 -42.89 -86.07 15.48
N SER A 21 -43.16 -85.99 14.17
CA SER A 21 -42.92 -84.77 13.38
C SER A 21 -43.79 -83.59 13.84
N MET A 22 -45.07 -83.84 14.15
CA MET A 22 -45.98 -82.81 14.65
C MET A 22 -45.59 -82.31 16.03
N ILE A 23 -45.19 -83.19 16.94
CA ILE A 23 -44.69 -82.81 18.27
C ILE A 23 -43.45 -81.92 18.13
N ALA A 24 -42.46 -82.34 17.32
CA ALA A 24 -41.26 -81.54 17.09
C ALA A 24 -41.56 -80.16 16.50
N LEU A 25 -42.56 -80.06 15.61
CA LEU A 25 -43.00 -78.78 15.07
C LEU A 25 -43.65 -77.90 16.14
N VAL A 26 -44.54 -78.45 16.96
CA VAL A 26 -45.22 -77.72 18.04
C VAL A 26 -44.20 -77.20 19.05
N ASP A 27 -43.21 -78.03 19.44
CA ASP A 27 -42.14 -77.61 20.35
C ASP A 27 -41.31 -76.48 19.75
N ASN A 28 -41.00 -76.54 18.46
CA ASN A 28 -40.30 -75.45 17.78
C ASN A 28 -41.13 -74.17 17.76
N LEU A 29 -42.42 -74.25 17.40
CA LEU A 29 -43.33 -73.09 17.37
C LEU A 29 -43.54 -72.48 18.76
N ALA A 30 -43.62 -73.31 19.81
CA ALA A 30 -43.76 -72.85 21.20
C ALA A 30 -42.54 -72.04 21.69
N SER A 31 -41.36 -72.29 21.13
CA SER A 31 -40.13 -71.53 21.45
C SER A 31 -40.05 -70.14 20.79
N LYS A 32 -40.97 -69.81 19.87
CA LYS A 32 -40.95 -68.57 19.07
C LYS A 32 -42.12 -67.66 19.43
N GLU A 33 -42.06 -66.42 18.94
CA GLU A 33 -43.20 -65.50 18.99
C GLU A 33 -44.09 -65.71 17.75
N PRO A 34 -45.33 -66.22 17.91
CA PRO A 34 -46.17 -66.57 16.77
C PRO A 34 -46.92 -65.37 16.20
N TYR A 35 -46.86 -65.21 14.89
CA TYR A 35 -47.71 -64.29 14.13
C TYR A 35 -48.77 -65.11 13.38
N TYR A 36 -50.04 -64.94 13.74
CA TYR A 36 -51.15 -65.70 13.17
C TYR A 36 -51.73 -65.00 11.95
N VAL A 37 -51.76 -65.73 10.82
CA VAL A 37 -52.51 -65.35 9.61
C VAL A 37 -53.68 -66.32 9.47
N ARG A 38 -54.90 -65.78 9.30
CA ARG A 38 -56.13 -66.57 9.14
C ARG A 38 -56.68 -66.35 7.73
N CYS A 39 -56.62 -67.39 6.91
CA CYS A 39 -57.11 -67.35 5.53
C CYS A 39 -58.61 -67.61 5.50
N ILE A 40 -59.37 -66.80 4.76
CA ILE A 40 -60.81 -66.96 4.55
C ILE A 40 -61.06 -67.21 3.06
N LYS A 41 -61.76 -68.30 2.73
CA LYS A 41 -62.16 -68.63 1.36
C LYS A 41 -63.48 -67.91 1.03
N PRO A 42 -63.52 -66.98 0.06
CA PRO A 42 -64.69 -66.13 -0.18
C PRO A 42 -65.86 -66.86 -0.86
N ASN A 43 -65.59 -67.90 -1.66
CA ASN A 43 -66.61 -68.73 -2.32
C ASN A 43 -66.01 -70.06 -2.81
N ASP A 44 -66.85 -71.06 -3.13
CA ASP A 44 -66.40 -72.35 -3.70
C ASP A 44 -66.08 -72.29 -5.19
N LYS A 45 -66.68 -71.34 -5.92
CA LYS A 45 -66.56 -71.21 -7.38
C LYS A 45 -65.20 -70.65 -7.83
N LYS A 46 -64.29 -70.35 -6.89
CA LYS A 46 -62.99 -69.71 -7.13
C LYS A 46 -63.10 -68.39 -7.90
N SER A 47 -64.22 -67.69 -7.76
CA SER A 47 -64.46 -66.41 -8.44
C SER A 47 -63.91 -65.24 -7.61
N PRO A 48 -63.24 -64.25 -8.22
CA PRO A 48 -62.72 -63.10 -7.48
C PRO A 48 -63.81 -62.10 -7.06
N GLN A 49 -64.99 -62.12 -7.69
CA GLN A 49 -66.05 -61.12 -7.48
C GLN A 49 -67.19 -61.60 -6.58
N ILE A 50 -67.20 -62.89 -6.21
CA ILE A 50 -68.29 -63.48 -5.43
C ILE A 50 -67.88 -63.56 -3.97
N PHE A 51 -68.69 -62.98 -3.08
CA PHE A 51 -68.55 -63.12 -1.64
C PHE A 51 -69.77 -63.88 -1.08
N ASP A 52 -69.51 -65.11 -0.65
CA ASP A 52 -70.51 -65.95 0.01
C ASP A 52 -70.49 -65.67 1.51
N ASP A 53 -71.47 -64.92 1.96
CA ASP A 53 -71.56 -64.41 3.32
C ASP A 53 -71.79 -65.53 4.35
N GLU A 54 -72.61 -66.54 4.04
CA GLU A 54 -72.84 -67.67 4.93
C GLU A 54 -71.57 -68.50 5.11
N ARG A 55 -70.85 -68.76 4.01
CA ARG A 55 -69.58 -69.48 4.05
C ARG A 55 -68.50 -68.70 4.82
N CYS A 56 -68.39 -67.40 4.61
CA CYS A 56 -67.43 -66.56 5.31
C CYS A 56 -67.78 -66.45 6.79
N ARG A 57 -69.07 -66.29 7.14
CA ARG A 57 -69.55 -66.29 8.52
C ARG A 57 -69.20 -67.60 9.24
N HIS A 58 -69.51 -68.74 8.63
CA HIS A 58 -69.15 -70.05 9.20
C HIS A 58 -67.63 -70.15 9.45
N GLN A 59 -66.80 -69.66 8.53
CA GLN A 59 -65.34 -69.60 8.71
C GLN A 59 -64.90 -68.71 9.86
N VAL A 60 -65.51 -67.53 10.01
CA VAL A 60 -65.24 -66.61 11.11
C VAL A 60 -65.59 -67.24 12.46
N GLU A 61 -66.71 -67.96 12.53
CA GLU A 61 -67.21 -68.63 13.73
C GLU A 61 -66.35 -69.84 14.12
N TYR A 62 -66.11 -70.80 13.21
CA TYR A 62 -65.34 -72.00 13.58
C TYR A 62 -63.86 -71.70 13.85
N LEU A 63 -63.28 -70.66 13.23
CA LEU A 63 -61.92 -70.19 13.54
C LEU A 63 -61.86 -69.36 14.84
N GLY A 64 -63.02 -69.04 15.45
CA GLY A 64 -63.14 -68.24 16.65
C GLY A 64 -62.55 -66.84 16.50
N LEU A 65 -62.67 -66.23 15.32
CA LEU A 65 -62.03 -64.92 15.06
C LEU A 65 -62.62 -63.82 15.94
N LEU A 66 -63.92 -63.87 16.19
CA LEU A 66 -64.60 -62.89 17.05
C LEU A 66 -64.16 -63.04 18.51
N GLU A 67 -64.04 -64.27 19.00
CA GLU A 67 -63.56 -64.60 20.34
C GLU A 67 -62.11 -64.16 20.51
N ASN A 68 -61.25 -64.41 19.50
CA ASN A 68 -59.88 -63.94 19.48
C ASN A 68 -59.79 -62.41 19.57
N VAL A 69 -60.66 -61.68 18.86
CA VAL A 69 -60.74 -60.22 18.93
C VAL A 69 -61.26 -59.76 20.29
N ARG A 70 -62.29 -60.42 20.83
CA ARG A 70 -62.87 -60.12 22.16
C ARG A 70 -61.84 -60.30 23.26
N VAL A 71 -61.09 -61.41 23.27
CA VAL A 71 -60.00 -61.66 24.24
C VAL A 71 -58.91 -60.60 24.13
N ARG A 72 -58.52 -60.22 22.90
CA ARG A 72 -57.53 -59.15 22.69
C ARG A 72 -58.02 -57.77 23.09
N ARG A 73 -59.31 -57.46 22.97
CA ARG A 73 -59.91 -56.16 23.35
C ARG A 73 -60.23 -56.04 24.84
N ALA A 74 -60.65 -57.15 25.46
CA ALA A 74 -60.96 -57.20 26.89
C ALA A 74 -59.68 -57.25 27.74
N GLY A 75 -58.60 -57.81 27.20
CA GLY A 75 -57.30 -57.91 27.86
C GLY A 75 -56.31 -56.82 27.46
N PHE A 76 -55.10 -56.94 27.99
CA PHE A 76 -53.96 -56.10 27.60
C PHE A 76 -53.19 -56.77 26.47
N ALA A 77 -53.48 -56.39 25.23
CA ALA A 77 -52.91 -57.01 24.04
C ALA A 77 -51.38 -56.84 23.92
N PHE A 78 -50.82 -55.76 24.50
CA PHE A 78 -49.40 -55.47 24.42
C PHE A 78 -48.75 -55.52 25.80
N ARG A 79 -47.58 -56.16 25.89
CA ARG A 79 -46.83 -56.29 27.14
C ARG A 79 -45.33 -56.20 26.90
N GLN A 80 -44.62 -55.42 27.71
CA GLN A 80 -43.17 -55.25 27.59
C GLN A 80 -42.54 -55.11 28.98
N THR A 81 -41.27 -55.50 29.12
CA THR A 81 -40.52 -55.26 30.38
C THR A 81 -40.28 -53.77 30.56
N TYR A 82 -40.23 -53.31 31.82
CA TYR A 82 -40.04 -51.89 32.12
C TYR A 82 -38.76 -51.32 31.51
N GLU A 83 -37.65 -52.06 31.60
CA GLU A 83 -36.36 -51.71 30.98
C GLU A 83 -36.49 -51.46 29.46
N LYS A 84 -37.08 -52.40 28.71
CA LYS A 84 -37.27 -52.27 27.26
C LYS A 84 -38.15 -51.08 26.90
N PHE A 85 -39.21 -50.87 27.68
CA PHE A 85 -40.12 -49.75 27.48
C PHE A 85 -39.41 -48.41 27.72
N LEU A 86 -38.64 -48.28 28.80
CA LEU A 86 -37.84 -47.09 29.10
C LEU A 86 -36.77 -46.84 28.05
N HIS A 87 -35.98 -47.85 27.68
CA HIS A 87 -34.94 -47.69 26.66
C HIS A 87 -35.52 -47.12 25.35
N ARG A 88 -36.76 -47.51 25.02
CA ARG A 88 -37.46 -47.04 23.82
C ARG A 88 -38.07 -45.64 23.97
N TYR A 89 -38.77 -45.36 25.07
CA TYR A 89 -39.62 -44.17 25.20
C TYR A 89 -39.09 -43.10 26.16
N LYS A 90 -37.97 -43.32 26.88
CA LYS A 90 -37.43 -42.39 27.88
C LYS A 90 -37.20 -40.96 27.38
N MET A 91 -36.98 -40.77 26.07
CA MET A 91 -36.78 -39.47 25.45
C MET A 91 -38.04 -38.60 25.35
N ILE A 92 -39.22 -39.16 25.59
CA ILE A 92 -40.49 -38.44 25.54
C ILE A 92 -40.66 -37.51 26.76
N SER A 93 -40.09 -37.90 27.90
CA SER A 93 -40.23 -37.17 29.16
C SER A 93 -38.86 -36.72 29.69
N GLU A 94 -38.80 -35.47 30.14
CA GLU A 94 -37.61 -34.89 30.76
C GLU A 94 -37.22 -35.62 32.05
N PHE A 95 -38.19 -36.19 32.78
CA PHE A 95 -37.95 -36.93 34.03
C PHE A 95 -37.27 -38.28 33.82
N THR A 96 -37.38 -38.85 32.62
CA THR A 96 -36.78 -40.15 32.28
C THR A 96 -35.53 -40.02 31.40
N TRP A 97 -35.27 -38.83 30.86
CA TRP A 97 -34.17 -38.57 29.95
C TRP A 97 -33.03 -37.81 30.64
N PRO A 98 -31.75 -38.15 30.41
CA PRO A 98 -31.24 -39.33 29.69
C PRO A 98 -31.30 -40.61 30.52
N ASN A 99 -31.25 -40.47 31.84
CA ASN A 99 -31.38 -41.52 32.85
C ASN A 99 -32.37 -41.01 33.91
N HIS A 100 -33.11 -41.91 34.57
CA HIS A 100 -34.01 -41.53 35.66
C HIS A 100 -33.34 -41.75 37.01
N ASP A 101 -33.66 -40.89 37.97
CA ASP A 101 -33.22 -41.01 39.37
C ASP A 101 -34.26 -41.70 40.27
N LEU A 102 -35.26 -42.34 39.65
CA LEU A 102 -36.37 -42.98 40.37
C LEU A 102 -35.97 -44.32 40.97
N PRO A 103 -36.60 -44.74 42.09
CA PRO A 103 -36.24 -45.97 42.81
C PRO A 103 -36.37 -47.26 41.99
N SER A 104 -37.22 -47.27 40.96
CA SER A 104 -37.35 -48.40 40.05
C SER A 104 -37.80 -47.98 38.66
N ASP A 105 -37.47 -48.80 37.67
CA ASP A 105 -37.94 -48.66 36.29
C ASP A 105 -39.48 -48.61 36.20
N LYS A 106 -40.17 -49.33 37.08
CA LYS A 106 -41.64 -49.31 37.16
C LYS A 106 -42.15 -47.90 37.45
N GLU A 107 -41.57 -47.22 38.43
CA GLU A 107 -41.95 -45.84 38.79
C GLU A 107 -41.61 -44.85 37.67
N ALA A 108 -40.49 -45.07 36.97
CA ALA A 108 -40.12 -44.26 35.80
C ALA A 108 -41.10 -44.43 34.64
N VAL A 109 -41.52 -45.66 34.35
CA VAL A 109 -42.56 -45.92 33.34
C VAL A 109 -43.89 -45.31 33.74
N LYS A 110 -44.27 -45.43 35.03
CA LYS A 110 -45.49 -44.83 35.55
C LYS A 110 -45.52 -43.32 35.32
N LYS A 111 -44.48 -42.59 35.73
CA LYS A 111 -44.39 -41.13 35.49
C LYS A 111 -44.42 -40.76 34.00
N LEU A 112 -43.78 -41.56 33.13
CA LEU A 112 -43.80 -41.33 31.68
C LEU A 112 -45.22 -41.46 31.13
N ILE A 113 -45.94 -42.53 31.50
CA ILE A 113 -47.32 -42.76 31.07
C ILE A 113 -48.27 -41.70 31.64
N GLU A 114 -48.10 -41.31 32.91
CA GLU A 114 -48.84 -40.23 33.54
C GLU A 114 -48.68 -38.92 32.76
N ARG A 115 -47.45 -38.60 32.34
CA ARG A 115 -47.17 -37.41 31.52
C ARG A 115 -47.82 -37.47 30.14
N CYS A 116 -47.93 -38.66 29.56
CA CYS A 116 -48.56 -38.86 28.25
C CYS A 116 -50.09 -38.96 28.32
N GLY A 117 -50.68 -39.04 29.52
CA GLY A 117 -52.13 -39.09 29.71
C GLY A 117 -52.77 -40.45 29.42
N PHE A 118 -52.01 -41.56 29.50
CA PHE A 118 -52.52 -42.92 29.20
C PHE A 118 -52.69 -43.80 30.45
N GLN A 119 -52.96 -43.21 31.62
CA GLN A 119 -53.03 -43.93 32.89
C GLN A 119 -54.14 -45.01 32.90
N ASP A 120 -55.29 -44.70 32.30
CA ASP A 120 -56.47 -45.58 32.30
C ASP A 120 -56.37 -46.74 31.29
N ASP A 121 -55.41 -46.66 30.37
CA ASP A 121 -55.21 -47.63 29.29
C ASP A 121 -54.09 -48.64 29.56
N VAL A 122 -53.43 -48.52 30.73
CA VAL A 122 -52.31 -49.38 31.11
C VAL A 122 -52.54 -50.07 32.45
N ALA A 123 -51.90 -51.22 32.64
CA ALA A 123 -51.77 -51.87 33.93
C ALA A 123 -50.30 -52.22 34.21
N TYR A 124 -49.95 -52.19 35.50
CA TYR A 124 -48.58 -52.36 35.95
C TYR A 124 -48.39 -53.72 36.63
N GLY A 125 -47.72 -54.64 35.94
CA GLY A 125 -47.35 -55.94 36.51
C GLY A 125 -46.11 -55.86 37.41
N LYS A 126 -45.62 -57.02 37.87
CA LYS A 126 -44.39 -57.12 38.67
C LYS A 126 -43.15 -56.69 37.86
N SER A 127 -43.01 -57.18 36.62
CA SER A 127 -41.84 -56.94 35.75
C SER A 127 -42.15 -56.29 34.41
N LYS A 128 -43.44 -56.13 34.07
CA LYS A 128 -43.90 -55.70 32.75
C LYS A 128 -45.03 -54.67 32.85
N ILE A 129 -45.04 -53.73 31.91
CA ILE A 129 -46.20 -52.89 31.60
C ILE A 129 -47.12 -53.63 30.64
N PHE A 130 -48.41 -53.47 30.84
CA PHE A 130 -49.49 -54.04 30.03
C PHE A 130 -50.31 -52.88 29.45
N ILE A 131 -50.51 -52.85 28.13
CA ILE A 131 -51.19 -51.77 27.40
C ILE A 131 -52.40 -52.37 26.67
N ARG A 132 -53.56 -51.75 26.85
CA ARG A 132 -54.84 -52.26 26.34
C ARG A 132 -55.05 -51.88 24.88
N THR A 133 -54.95 -50.60 24.53
CA THR A 133 -55.23 -50.17 23.15
C THR A 133 -53.97 -49.97 22.30
N PRO A 134 -54.04 -50.25 20.99
CA PRO A 134 -52.95 -49.94 20.07
C PRO A 134 -52.74 -48.43 19.90
N ARG A 135 -53.77 -47.61 20.17
CA ARG A 135 -53.70 -46.14 20.08
C ARG A 135 -52.60 -45.58 20.97
N THR A 136 -52.52 -46.04 22.22
CA THR A 136 -51.48 -45.63 23.17
C THR A 136 -50.08 -45.86 22.63
N LEU A 137 -49.83 -47.03 22.03
CA LEU A 137 -48.52 -47.34 21.45
C LEU A 137 -48.19 -46.48 20.23
N PHE A 138 -49.14 -46.29 19.31
CA PHE A 138 -48.91 -45.46 18.13
C PHE A 138 -48.61 -44.01 18.51
N THR A 139 -49.33 -43.44 19.48
CA THR A 139 -49.06 -42.08 19.96
C THR A 139 -47.68 -41.99 20.63
N LEU A 140 -47.28 -42.97 21.43
CA LEU A 140 -45.94 -42.99 22.04
C LEU A 140 -44.82 -43.06 20.97
N GLU A 141 -45.01 -43.83 19.90
CA GLU A 141 -44.06 -43.85 18.77
C GLU A 141 -43.98 -42.50 18.05
N GLU A 142 -45.12 -41.84 17.84
CA GLU A 142 -45.16 -40.53 17.20
C GLU A 142 -44.42 -39.47 18.03
N LEU A 143 -44.69 -39.41 19.34
CA LEU A 143 -43.99 -38.52 20.26
C LEU A 143 -42.48 -38.79 20.30
N ARG A 144 -42.09 -40.07 20.28
CA ARG A 144 -40.68 -40.47 20.19
C ARG A 144 -40.04 -39.98 18.89
N ALA A 145 -40.71 -40.14 17.76
CA ALA A 145 -40.20 -39.70 16.46
C ALA A 145 -39.99 -38.17 16.43
N GLN A 146 -40.93 -37.40 16.98
CA GLN A 146 -40.81 -35.94 17.11
C GLN A 146 -39.61 -35.54 17.97
N MET A 147 -39.41 -36.20 19.12
CA MET A 147 -38.28 -35.93 20.00
C MET A 147 -36.93 -36.29 19.37
N LEU A 148 -36.86 -37.40 18.63
CA LEU A 148 -35.64 -37.81 17.92
C LEU A 148 -35.17 -36.72 16.95
N VAL A 149 -36.10 -36.13 16.18
CA VAL A 149 -35.78 -35.03 15.27
C VAL A 149 -35.21 -33.82 16.04
N ARG A 150 -35.82 -33.45 17.18
CA ARG A 150 -35.32 -32.34 18.01
C ARG A 150 -33.91 -32.58 18.53
N VAL A 151 -33.63 -33.79 19.03
CA VAL A 151 -32.30 -34.17 19.54
C VAL A 151 -31.26 -34.13 18.42
N VAL A 152 -31.57 -34.70 17.26
CA VAL A 152 -30.66 -34.70 16.10
C VAL A 152 -30.38 -33.26 15.65
N LEU A 153 -31.40 -32.40 15.54
CA LEU A 153 -31.23 -31.00 15.18
C LEU A 153 -30.38 -30.24 16.20
N PHE A 154 -30.56 -30.51 17.50
CA PHE A 154 -29.73 -29.93 18.55
C PHE A 154 -28.26 -30.33 18.39
N LEU A 155 -27.97 -31.63 18.22
CA LEU A 155 -26.61 -32.13 18.00
C LEU A 155 -25.98 -31.51 16.75
N GLN A 156 -26.72 -31.47 15.65
CA GLN A 156 -26.26 -30.83 14.41
C GLN A 156 -25.99 -29.33 14.61
N LYS A 157 -26.86 -28.60 15.31
CA LYS A 157 -26.69 -27.18 15.62
C LYS A 157 -25.42 -26.95 16.42
N VAL A 158 -25.19 -27.73 17.47
CA VAL A 158 -23.99 -27.64 18.32
C VAL A 158 -22.73 -27.92 17.51
N TRP A 159 -22.73 -29.00 16.71
CA TRP A 159 -21.59 -29.39 15.89
C TRP A 159 -21.25 -28.37 14.80
N ARG A 160 -22.25 -27.90 14.04
CA ARG A 160 -22.08 -26.84 13.04
C ARG A 160 -21.53 -25.56 13.69
N GLY A 161 -22.03 -25.19 14.87
CA GLY A 161 -21.51 -24.06 15.64
C GLY A 161 -20.05 -24.25 16.07
N THR A 162 -19.67 -25.46 16.50
CA THR A 162 -18.28 -25.77 16.88
C THR A 162 -17.34 -25.67 15.68
N LEU A 163 -17.71 -26.23 14.53
CA LEU A 163 -16.95 -26.11 13.28
C LEU A 163 -16.77 -24.64 12.87
N ALA A 164 -17.82 -23.83 12.94
CA ALA A 164 -17.77 -22.41 12.64
C ALA A 164 -16.81 -21.65 13.59
N ARG A 165 -16.88 -21.91 14.90
CA ARG A 165 -15.96 -21.32 15.89
C ARG A 165 -14.50 -21.73 15.64
N MET A 166 -14.25 -22.98 15.29
CA MET A 166 -12.89 -23.45 14.93
C MET A 166 -12.36 -22.74 13.68
N ARG A 167 -13.19 -22.60 12.63
CA ARG A 167 -12.82 -21.85 11.43
C ARG A 167 -12.53 -20.39 11.74
N TYR A 168 -13.36 -19.74 12.55
CA TYR A 168 -13.15 -18.35 12.96
C TYR A 168 -11.83 -18.16 13.73
N LYS A 169 -11.50 -19.07 14.67
CA LYS A 169 -10.20 -19.03 15.39
C LYS A 169 -9.02 -19.11 14.42
N ARG A 170 -9.08 -19.99 13.41
CA ARG A 170 -8.04 -20.08 12.36
C ARG A 170 -7.93 -18.79 11.56
N THR A 171 -9.04 -18.20 11.15
CA THR A 171 -9.03 -16.91 10.43
C THR A 171 -8.46 -15.79 11.29
N LYS A 172 -8.75 -15.76 12.60
CA LYS A 172 -8.20 -14.77 13.53
C LYS A 172 -6.67 -14.88 13.67
N ALA A 173 -6.11 -16.10 13.58
CA ALA A 173 -4.66 -16.30 13.57
C ALA A 173 -3.97 -15.60 12.38
N ALA A 174 -4.65 -15.47 11.23
CA ALA A 174 -4.12 -14.76 10.07
C ALA A 174 -3.84 -13.27 10.38
N LEU A 175 -4.64 -12.62 11.24
CA LEU A 175 -4.39 -11.24 11.66
C LEU A 175 -3.08 -11.13 12.46
N THR A 176 -2.80 -12.10 13.31
CA THR A 176 -1.54 -12.19 14.06
C THR A 176 -0.36 -12.36 13.10
N ILE A 177 -0.46 -13.29 12.15
CA ILE A 177 0.58 -13.53 11.14
C ILE A 177 0.85 -12.26 10.32
N ILE A 178 -0.20 -11.59 9.82
CA ILE A 178 -0.08 -10.34 9.07
C ILE A 178 0.61 -9.27 9.90
N ARG A 179 0.30 -9.15 11.20
CA ARG A 179 0.95 -8.20 12.11
C ARG A 179 2.45 -8.44 12.23
N TYR A 180 2.88 -9.69 12.45
CA TYR A 180 4.30 -10.05 12.55
C TYR A 180 5.01 -9.86 11.21
N TYR A 181 4.39 -10.27 10.10
CA TYR A 181 4.95 -10.10 8.76
C TYR A 181 5.17 -8.62 8.41
N ARG A 182 4.20 -7.74 8.70
CA ARG A 182 4.35 -6.29 8.52
C ARG A 182 5.54 -5.75 9.29
N ARG A 183 5.70 -6.13 10.56
CA ARG A 183 6.85 -5.73 11.39
C ARG A 183 8.16 -6.23 10.82
N TYR A 184 8.21 -7.49 10.37
CA TYR A 184 9.38 -8.08 9.73
C TYR A 184 9.77 -7.31 8.46
N LYS A 185 8.82 -7.02 7.56
CA LYS A 185 9.10 -6.28 6.32
C LYS A 185 9.64 -4.88 6.58
N VAL A 186 9.12 -4.17 7.59
CA VAL A 186 9.66 -2.87 8.00
C VAL A 186 11.09 -3.00 8.52
N LYS A 187 11.34 -3.95 9.43
CA LYS A 187 12.69 -4.19 9.97
C LYS A 187 13.67 -4.56 8.85
N SER A 188 13.32 -5.53 8.02
CA SER A 188 14.15 -6.00 6.90
C SER A 188 14.52 -4.86 5.96
N TYR A 189 13.57 -3.97 5.62
CA TYR A 189 13.85 -2.78 4.82
C TYR A 189 14.88 -1.85 5.49
N ILE A 190 14.71 -1.55 6.78
CA ILE A 190 15.64 -0.67 7.51
C ILE A 190 17.04 -1.29 7.60
N HIS A 191 17.15 -2.59 7.87
CA HIS A 191 18.44 -3.28 7.89
C HIS A 191 19.11 -3.24 6.51
N GLU A 192 18.33 -3.41 5.44
CA GLU A 192 18.83 -3.33 4.07
C GLU A 192 19.35 -1.92 3.73
N VAL A 193 18.65 -0.87 4.13
CA VAL A 193 19.13 0.52 4.00
C VAL A 193 20.43 0.70 4.77
N ALA A 194 20.46 0.31 6.05
CA ALA A 194 21.65 0.45 6.90
C ALA A 194 22.86 -0.30 6.31
N ARG A 195 22.63 -1.50 5.76
CA ARG A 195 23.66 -2.31 5.12
C ARG A 195 24.20 -1.66 3.85
N ARG A 196 23.34 -1.15 2.96
CA ARG A 196 23.78 -0.49 1.70
C ARG A 196 24.48 0.83 1.95
N PHE A 197 24.06 1.57 2.97
CA PHE A 197 24.64 2.87 3.33
C PHE A 197 25.77 2.75 4.37
N HIS A 198 26.16 1.52 4.72
CA HIS A 198 27.27 1.29 5.61
C HIS A 198 28.58 1.80 4.98
N GLY A 199 29.37 2.57 5.75
CA GLY A 199 30.65 3.08 5.28
C GLY A 199 30.58 4.18 4.21
N VAL A 200 29.40 4.68 3.84
CA VAL A 200 29.23 5.70 2.77
C VAL A 200 30.00 6.99 3.04
N LYS A 201 30.24 7.34 4.31
CA LYS A 201 31.06 8.50 4.70
C LYS A 201 32.49 8.43 4.15
N ASN A 202 33.02 7.23 3.96
CA ASN A 202 34.41 7.02 3.54
C ASN A 202 34.54 6.87 2.01
N MET A 203 33.42 6.85 1.29
CA MET A 203 33.41 6.79 -0.18
C MET A 203 33.74 8.15 -0.79
N ARG A 204 34.45 8.16 -1.92
CA ARG A 204 34.84 9.39 -2.63
C ARG A 204 33.66 10.25 -3.07
N ASP A 205 32.53 9.64 -3.41
CA ASP A 205 31.33 10.30 -3.92
C ASP A 205 30.25 10.55 -2.83
N TYR A 206 30.57 10.20 -1.58
CA TYR A 206 29.65 10.15 -0.44
C TYR A 206 28.36 9.36 -0.75
N GLY A 207 28.46 8.28 -1.53
CA GLY A 207 27.37 7.36 -1.81
C GLY A 207 26.34 7.89 -2.81
N LYS A 208 26.74 8.76 -3.74
CA LYS A 208 25.88 9.25 -4.82
C LYS A 208 25.31 8.11 -5.65
N HIS A 209 26.11 7.07 -5.89
CA HIS A 209 25.76 5.94 -6.74
C HIS A 209 25.17 4.75 -5.97
N VAL A 210 24.96 4.88 -4.66
CA VAL A 210 24.35 3.80 -3.85
C VAL A 210 22.85 3.72 -4.16
N LYS A 211 22.41 2.54 -4.62
CA LYS A 211 21.02 2.29 -4.98
C LYS A 211 20.15 2.07 -3.73
N TRP A 212 19.12 2.90 -3.55
CA TRP A 212 18.12 2.73 -2.51
C TRP A 212 17.31 1.42 -2.71
N PRO A 213 17.03 0.66 -1.64
CA PRO A 213 16.18 -0.52 -1.72
C PRO A 213 14.72 -0.12 -1.97
N THR A 214 13.95 -0.97 -2.64
CA THR A 214 12.54 -0.67 -2.92
C THR A 214 11.72 -0.73 -1.61
N PRO A 215 11.04 0.35 -1.21
CA PRO A 215 10.28 0.36 0.04
C PRO A 215 8.97 -0.42 -0.09
N PRO A 216 8.50 -1.06 0.99
CA PRO A 216 7.08 -1.39 1.15
C PRO A 216 6.22 -0.13 0.96
N LYS A 217 5.02 -0.25 0.36
CA LYS A 217 4.13 0.90 0.07
C LYS A 217 3.90 1.83 1.29
N VAL A 218 3.79 1.24 2.49
CA VAL A 218 3.57 1.97 3.75
C VAL A 218 4.75 2.88 4.13
N LEU A 219 5.96 2.56 3.65
CA LEU A 219 7.19 3.27 4.01
C LEU A 219 7.63 4.32 2.97
N ARG A 220 6.89 4.57 1.89
CA ARG A 220 7.31 5.54 0.85
C ARG A 220 7.59 6.93 1.43
N ARG A 221 6.67 7.48 2.24
CA ARG A 221 6.87 8.78 2.90
C ARG A 221 8.09 8.80 3.82
N PHE A 222 8.37 7.67 4.47
CA PHE A 222 9.55 7.54 5.32
C PHE A 222 10.84 7.47 4.49
N GLU A 223 10.83 6.78 3.36
CA GLU A 223 11.96 6.76 2.42
C GLU A 223 12.23 8.17 1.87
N GLU A 224 11.21 8.90 1.42
CA GLU A 224 11.36 10.28 0.93
C GLU A 224 12.04 11.18 1.96
N ALA A 225 11.63 11.07 3.23
CA ALA A 225 12.26 11.79 4.33
C ALA A 225 13.73 11.37 4.54
N LEU A 226 14.03 10.06 4.52
CA LEU A 226 15.40 9.56 4.63
C LEU A 226 16.29 10.03 3.47
N GLN A 227 15.79 10.02 2.24
CA GLN A 227 16.52 10.52 1.08
C GLN A 227 16.81 12.01 1.20
N SER A 228 15.85 12.81 1.68
CA SER A 228 16.06 14.24 1.96
C SER A 228 17.14 14.47 3.01
N ILE A 229 17.10 13.71 4.12
CA ILE A 229 18.12 13.76 5.18
C ILE A 229 19.49 13.38 4.63
N PHE A 230 19.58 12.29 3.85
CA PHE A 230 20.81 11.84 3.22
C PHE A 230 21.37 12.90 2.26
N ASN A 231 20.55 13.47 1.40
CA ASN A 231 20.96 14.51 0.45
C ASN A 231 21.47 15.76 1.17
N ARG A 232 20.82 16.17 2.26
CA ARG A 232 21.28 17.29 3.09
C ARG A 232 22.61 16.99 3.78
N TRP A 233 22.75 15.80 4.37
CA TRP A 233 24.01 15.36 4.97
C TRP A 233 25.14 15.33 3.93
N ARG A 234 24.88 14.74 2.76
CA ARG A 234 25.84 14.63 1.65
C ARG A 234 26.27 16.00 1.13
N ALA A 235 25.32 16.92 0.95
CA ALA A 235 25.63 18.30 0.59
C ALA A 235 26.52 18.98 1.65
N SER A 236 26.25 18.76 2.95
CA SER A 236 27.09 19.27 4.01
C SER A 236 28.51 18.70 3.99
N GLN A 237 28.69 17.40 3.72
CA GLN A 237 30.03 16.81 3.59
C GLN A 237 30.81 17.43 2.42
N LEU A 238 30.15 17.60 1.27
CA LEU A 238 30.75 18.23 0.09
C LEU A 238 31.13 19.71 0.31
N ILE A 239 30.32 20.45 1.07
CA ILE A 239 30.64 21.86 1.38
C ILE A 239 31.80 21.94 2.38
N LYS A 240 31.88 21.02 3.35
CA LYS A 240 32.96 20.99 4.35
C LYS A 240 34.35 20.76 3.74
N THR A 241 34.43 20.09 2.59
CA THR A 241 35.71 19.87 1.89
C THR A 241 36.20 21.10 1.14
N ILE A 242 35.37 22.13 0.97
CA ILE A 242 35.72 23.35 0.23
C ILE A 242 36.38 24.35 1.21
N PRO A 243 37.57 24.90 0.89
CA PRO A 243 38.20 25.94 1.68
C PRO A 243 37.30 27.16 1.88
N ALA A 244 37.38 27.81 3.04
CA ALA A 244 36.57 28.99 3.35
C ALA A 244 36.83 30.17 2.38
N SER A 245 38.05 30.27 1.83
CA SER A 245 38.43 31.26 0.82
C SER A 245 37.64 31.12 -0.48
N ASP A 246 37.28 29.89 -0.86
CA ASP A 246 36.71 29.58 -2.17
C ASP A 246 35.18 29.60 -2.15
N LEU A 247 34.59 29.55 -0.95
CA LEU A 247 33.15 29.49 -0.75
C LEU A 247 32.39 30.68 -1.40
N PRO A 248 32.86 31.94 -1.33
CA PRO A 248 32.23 33.05 -2.05
C PRO A 248 32.19 32.83 -3.57
N GLN A 249 33.28 32.32 -4.14
CA GLN A 249 33.36 32.00 -5.56
C GLN A 249 32.43 30.86 -5.94
N VAL A 250 32.38 29.78 -5.14
CA VAL A 250 31.47 28.65 -5.40
C VAL A 250 30.02 29.10 -5.37
N ARG A 251 29.63 29.95 -4.41
CA ARG A 251 28.28 30.55 -4.35
C ARG A 251 27.96 31.37 -5.58
N ALA A 252 28.90 32.21 -6.03
CA ALA A 252 28.76 32.98 -7.26
C ALA A 252 28.63 32.06 -8.49
N LYS A 253 29.44 31.00 -8.59
CA LYS A 253 29.37 30.00 -9.68
C LYS A 253 28.03 29.29 -9.72
N VAL A 254 27.48 28.90 -8.56
CA VAL A 254 26.14 28.32 -8.46
C VAL A 254 25.08 29.32 -8.92
N ALA A 255 25.15 30.57 -8.45
CA ALA A 255 24.22 31.62 -8.87
C ALA A 255 24.27 31.90 -10.38
N ALA A 256 25.46 31.88 -11.00
CA ALA A 256 25.61 32.01 -12.45
C ALA A 256 25.04 30.82 -13.20
N MET A 257 25.31 29.59 -12.73
CA MET A 257 24.76 28.39 -13.34
C MET A 257 23.24 28.38 -13.30
N GLU A 258 22.62 28.82 -12.21
CA GLU A 258 21.16 28.89 -12.11
C GLU A 258 20.56 29.79 -13.21
N MET A 259 21.23 30.88 -13.58
CA MET A 259 20.71 31.85 -14.55
C MET A 259 21.11 31.53 -16.01
N LEU A 260 22.30 30.98 -16.23
CA LEU A 260 22.90 30.92 -17.56
C LEU A 260 23.06 29.48 -18.11
N LYS A 261 22.93 28.45 -17.27
CA LYS A 261 23.14 27.06 -17.70
C LYS A 261 22.13 26.67 -18.78
N GLY A 262 22.64 26.21 -19.91
CA GLY A 262 21.83 25.81 -21.08
C GLY A 262 21.37 26.98 -21.96
N GLN A 263 21.60 28.24 -21.54
CA GLN A 263 21.23 29.43 -22.31
C GLN A 263 22.44 30.13 -22.96
N ARG A 264 23.65 29.99 -22.37
CA ARG A 264 24.89 30.57 -22.90
C ARG A 264 25.97 29.51 -23.04
N ALA A 265 26.79 29.60 -24.10
CA ALA A 265 27.82 28.60 -24.42
C ALA A 265 29.03 28.63 -23.48
N ASP A 266 29.51 29.81 -23.08
CA ASP A 266 30.69 29.95 -22.20
C ASP A 266 30.39 30.77 -20.94
N LEU A 267 30.55 30.10 -19.79
CA LEU A 267 30.32 30.62 -18.45
C LEU A 267 31.62 30.94 -17.70
N GLY A 268 32.79 30.54 -18.23
CA GLY A 268 34.07 30.70 -17.54
C GLY A 268 34.19 29.92 -16.23
N LEU A 269 33.52 28.77 -16.08
CA LEU A 269 33.50 28.00 -14.82
C LEU A 269 34.83 27.31 -14.50
N GLN A 270 35.65 27.02 -15.49
CA GLN A 270 36.91 26.26 -15.34
C GLN A 270 38.04 27.09 -14.72
N ARG A 271 37.94 28.43 -14.74
CA ARG A 271 38.95 29.33 -14.19
C ARG A 271 38.62 29.81 -12.77
N ALA A 272 39.62 30.40 -12.12
CA ALA A 272 39.44 31.21 -10.92
C ALA A 272 38.70 32.51 -11.27
N TRP A 273 37.79 32.95 -10.38
CA TRP A 273 37.02 34.19 -10.51
C TRP A 273 37.59 35.19 -9.52
N GLU A 274 38.19 36.25 -10.03
CA GLU A 274 38.95 37.23 -9.24
C GLU A 274 38.06 38.36 -8.69
N GLY A 275 36.97 38.67 -9.38
CA GLY A 275 36.09 39.81 -9.18
C GLY A 275 36.75 41.13 -9.58
N ASN A 276 37.85 41.50 -8.92
CA ASN A 276 38.46 42.81 -8.98
C ASN A 276 39.62 42.89 -10.00
N TYR A 277 39.32 42.75 -11.30
CA TYR A 277 40.37 42.70 -12.34
C TYR A 277 41.22 43.97 -12.44
N LEU A 278 40.69 45.15 -12.10
CA LEU A 278 41.45 46.39 -12.12
C LEU A 278 42.54 46.47 -11.03
N ALA A 279 42.40 45.69 -9.95
CA ALA A 279 43.39 45.65 -8.86
C ALA A 279 44.21 44.35 -8.87
N SER A 280 43.57 43.19 -9.03
CA SER A 280 44.18 41.86 -8.85
C SER A 280 44.90 41.34 -10.11
N LYS A 281 44.36 41.64 -11.30
CA LYS A 281 44.95 41.23 -12.60
C LYS A 281 44.91 42.41 -13.58
N PRO A 282 45.65 43.49 -13.29
CA PRO A 282 45.58 44.70 -14.09
C PRO A 282 46.15 44.43 -15.50
N ASP A 283 45.48 44.95 -16.53
CA ASP A 283 45.94 44.85 -17.93
C ASP A 283 47.33 45.48 -18.14
N THR A 284 47.67 46.48 -17.32
CA THR A 284 49.00 47.11 -17.27
C THR A 284 49.43 47.32 -15.82
N PRO A 285 50.72 47.17 -15.46
CA PRO A 285 51.19 47.32 -14.07
C PRO A 285 50.81 48.65 -13.40
N GLN A 286 50.65 49.73 -14.18
CA GLN A 286 50.28 51.06 -13.68
C GLN A 286 48.78 51.21 -13.36
N THR A 287 47.93 50.29 -13.82
CA THR A 287 46.48 50.34 -13.61
C THR A 287 46.11 50.18 -12.14
N SER A 288 46.73 49.24 -11.42
CA SER A 288 46.45 49.04 -9.99
C SER A 288 46.85 50.26 -9.15
N GLY A 289 48.02 50.84 -9.43
CA GLY A 289 48.53 52.03 -8.73
C GLY A 289 47.65 53.27 -8.87
N THR A 290 46.91 53.40 -9.99
CA THR A 290 45.99 54.53 -10.22
C THR A 290 44.56 54.23 -9.77
N PHE A 291 44.09 52.99 -9.89
CA PHE A 291 42.73 52.60 -9.52
C PHE A 291 42.52 52.41 -8.00
N VAL A 292 43.47 51.76 -7.31
CA VAL A 292 43.33 51.43 -5.89
C VAL A 292 43.14 52.66 -4.98
N PRO A 293 43.87 53.79 -5.17
CA PRO A 293 43.63 55.00 -4.39
C PRO A 293 42.20 55.53 -4.55
N VAL A 294 41.68 55.55 -5.79
CA VAL A 294 40.32 55.99 -6.10
C VAL A 294 39.28 55.06 -5.47
N ALA A 295 39.49 53.75 -5.54
CA ALA A 295 38.62 52.77 -4.89
C ALA A 295 38.60 52.99 -3.36
N ASN A 296 39.75 53.21 -2.72
CA ASN A 296 39.83 53.48 -1.29
C ASN A 296 39.16 54.81 -0.89
N GLU A 297 39.27 55.84 -1.72
CA GLU A 297 38.53 57.10 -1.51
C GLU A 297 37.01 56.89 -1.59
N LEU A 298 36.55 56.15 -2.61
CA LEU A 298 35.14 55.78 -2.72
C LEU A 298 34.68 54.90 -1.55
N LYS A 299 35.55 54.05 -1.00
CA LYS A 299 35.23 53.26 0.18
C LYS A 299 35.00 54.15 1.40
N ARG A 300 35.83 55.18 1.59
CA ARG A 300 35.64 56.17 2.67
C ARG A 300 34.37 56.99 2.48
N LYS A 301 34.08 57.39 1.24
CA LYS A 301 32.92 58.23 0.89
C LYS A 301 31.59 57.47 0.96
N ASP A 302 31.50 56.35 0.23
CA ASP A 302 30.25 55.63 0.00
C ASP A 302 30.08 54.41 0.92
N LYS A 303 31.08 54.12 1.77
CA LYS A 303 31.05 53.11 2.86
C LYS A 303 30.62 51.71 2.39
N TYR A 304 31.06 51.32 1.20
CA TYR A 304 30.83 49.98 0.67
C TYR A 304 31.75 48.96 1.39
N MET A 305 31.27 47.74 1.62
CA MET A 305 32.02 46.72 2.35
C MET A 305 32.82 45.82 1.41
N ASN A 306 32.23 45.48 0.26
CA ASN A 306 32.78 44.47 -0.65
C ASN A 306 32.89 45.01 -2.07
N VAL A 307 34.00 44.68 -2.73
CA VAL A 307 34.12 44.83 -4.19
C VAL A 307 33.56 43.57 -4.83
N LEU A 308 32.55 43.73 -5.67
CA LEU A 308 31.89 42.62 -6.36
C LEU A 308 32.59 42.31 -7.69
N PHE A 309 32.83 43.34 -8.49
CA PHE A 309 33.42 43.15 -9.81
C PHE A 309 34.07 44.44 -10.33
N SER A 310 35.20 44.35 -11.03
CA SER A 310 35.80 45.49 -11.72
C SER A 310 36.46 45.04 -13.01
N CYS A 311 36.30 45.79 -14.10
CA CYS A 311 37.02 45.51 -15.35
C CYS A 311 36.98 46.71 -16.32
N HIS A 312 37.84 46.66 -17.33
CA HIS A 312 37.73 47.53 -18.49
C HIS A 312 36.56 47.13 -19.38
N VAL A 313 35.88 48.13 -19.91
CA VAL A 313 34.72 47.95 -20.78
C VAL A 313 34.75 48.89 -21.96
N ARG A 314 34.30 48.39 -23.11
CA ARG A 314 34.02 49.21 -24.27
C ARG A 314 32.55 49.60 -24.20
N LYS A 315 32.27 50.90 -24.21
CA LYS A 315 30.96 51.43 -23.82
C LYS A 315 30.40 52.34 -24.90
N VAL A 316 29.12 52.18 -25.21
CA VAL A 316 28.39 53.04 -26.15
C VAL A 316 27.86 54.28 -25.44
N ASN A 317 28.17 55.49 -25.94
CA ASN A 317 27.73 56.76 -25.36
C ASN A 317 26.41 57.29 -25.94
N ARG A 318 25.87 58.35 -25.30
CA ARG A 318 24.61 59.00 -25.73
C ARG A 318 24.67 59.54 -27.15
N PHE A 319 25.88 59.82 -27.64
CA PHE A 319 26.16 60.31 -28.99
C PHE A 319 26.50 59.17 -29.95
N SER A 320 26.20 57.91 -29.57
CA SER A 320 26.53 56.71 -30.35
C SER A 320 28.02 56.50 -30.63
N LYS A 321 28.90 57.19 -29.91
CA LYS A 321 30.36 56.95 -29.98
C LYS A 321 30.75 55.87 -28.98
N VAL A 322 31.77 55.11 -29.37
CA VAL A 322 32.35 54.06 -28.55
C VAL A 322 33.52 54.63 -27.77
N GLU A 323 33.54 54.36 -26.46
CA GLU A 323 34.58 54.86 -25.57
C GLU A 323 35.05 53.75 -24.64
N ASP A 324 36.35 53.70 -24.39
CA ASP A 324 36.92 52.86 -23.36
C ASP A 324 36.64 53.47 -21.98
N ARG A 325 36.03 52.65 -21.12
CA ARG A 325 35.65 53.00 -19.75
C ARG A 325 36.04 51.85 -18.84
N ALA A 326 35.88 52.05 -17.54
CA ALA A 326 35.93 50.98 -16.56
C ALA A 326 34.61 50.90 -15.81
N ILE A 327 34.18 49.68 -15.49
CA ILE A 327 33.12 49.45 -14.51
C ILE A 327 33.75 49.02 -13.20
N PHE A 328 33.22 49.56 -12.11
CA PHE A 328 33.55 49.17 -10.76
C PHE A 328 32.25 48.93 -10.00
N VAL A 329 32.04 47.72 -9.52
CA VAL A 329 30.82 47.25 -8.88
C VAL A 329 31.16 46.91 -7.44
N THR A 330 30.47 47.55 -6.51
CA THR A 330 30.54 47.26 -5.07
C THR A 330 29.20 46.74 -4.58
N ASP A 331 29.10 46.37 -3.31
CA ASP A 331 27.83 46.01 -2.66
C ASP A 331 26.83 47.17 -2.54
N ARG A 332 27.18 48.39 -3.00
CA ARG A 332 26.31 49.57 -2.93
C ARG A 332 26.05 50.21 -4.29
N HIS A 333 27.06 50.28 -5.14
CA HIS A 333 26.99 51.06 -6.37
C HIS A 333 27.72 50.38 -7.54
N LEU A 334 27.24 50.67 -8.75
CA LEU A 334 27.90 50.48 -10.03
C LEU A 334 28.46 51.83 -10.49
N TYR A 335 29.77 51.96 -10.49
CA TYR A 335 30.49 53.14 -10.97
C TYR A 335 30.96 52.91 -12.41
N LYS A 336 30.75 53.93 -13.25
CA LYS A 336 31.38 54.06 -14.57
C LYS A 336 32.51 55.07 -14.45
N MET A 337 33.73 54.65 -14.75
CA MET A 337 34.96 55.45 -14.59
C MET A 337 35.64 55.69 -15.94
N ASP A 338 36.49 56.72 -16.01
CA ASP A 338 37.32 57.03 -17.16
C ASP A 338 38.80 56.68 -16.87
N PRO A 339 39.33 55.56 -17.42
CA PRO A 339 40.72 55.16 -17.19
C PRO A 339 41.75 56.20 -17.67
N THR A 340 41.42 57.01 -18.68
CA THR A 340 42.33 58.03 -19.23
C THR A 340 42.49 59.24 -18.30
N LYS A 341 41.53 59.44 -17.39
CA LYS A 341 41.50 60.51 -16.39
C LYS A 341 41.69 59.96 -14.98
N GLN A 342 42.67 59.09 -14.80
CA GLN A 342 43.02 58.47 -13.52
C GLN A 342 41.79 57.86 -12.81
N TYR A 343 40.96 57.11 -13.54
CA TYR A 343 39.75 56.47 -13.01
C TYR A 343 38.71 57.42 -12.40
N LYS A 344 38.66 58.69 -12.84
CA LYS A 344 37.62 59.64 -12.42
C LYS A 344 36.22 59.03 -12.61
N VAL A 345 35.39 59.11 -11.57
CA VAL A 345 34.00 58.64 -11.62
C VAL A 345 33.16 59.54 -12.51
N MET A 346 32.54 58.94 -13.53
CA MET A 346 31.75 59.63 -14.56
C MET A 346 30.24 59.42 -14.39
N LYS A 347 29.82 58.30 -13.79
CA LYS A 347 28.42 58.03 -13.42
C LYS A 347 28.41 57.06 -12.25
N THR A 348 27.58 57.32 -11.25
CA THR A 348 27.32 56.42 -10.13
C THR A 348 25.88 55.93 -10.24
N ILE A 349 25.68 54.61 -10.24
CA ILE A 349 24.36 53.97 -10.29
C ILE A 349 24.22 53.16 -8.99
N PRO A 350 23.34 53.55 -8.06
CA PRO A 350 23.06 52.72 -6.89
C PRO A 350 22.53 51.35 -7.30
N LEU A 351 22.97 50.27 -6.66
CA LEU A 351 22.54 48.91 -7.00
C LEU A 351 21.04 48.69 -6.78
N TYR A 352 20.38 49.51 -5.96
CA TYR A 352 18.90 49.47 -5.84
C TYR A 352 18.16 49.97 -7.08
N ASN A 353 18.84 50.69 -7.98
CA ASN A 353 18.31 51.15 -9.26
C ASN A 353 18.54 50.16 -10.40
N LEU A 354 19.34 49.12 -10.19
CA LEU A 354 19.54 48.05 -11.17
C LEU A 354 18.33 47.09 -11.12
N THR A 355 17.61 46.98 -12.23
CA THR A 355 16.42 46.11 -12.36
C THR A 355 16.77 44.74 -12.92
N GLY A 356 17.78 44.68 -13.80
CA GLY A 356 18.19 43.45 -14.45
C GLY A 356 19.49 43.56 -15.21
N LEU A 357 19.89 42.43 -15.77
CA LEU A 357 21.07 42.26 -16.60
C LEU A 357 20.65 41.48 -17.85
N SER A 358 20.98 41.98 -19.03
CA SER A 358 20.86 41.19 -20.26
C SER A 358 22.22 40.87 -20.83
N VAL A 359 22.39 39.63 -21.25
CA VAL A 359 23.61 39.13 -21.88
C VAL A 359 23.24 38.34 -23.14
N SER A 360 24.17 38.22 -24.06
CA SER A 360 24.01 37.38 -25.27
C SER A 360 24.06 35.88 -24.98
N ASN A 361 23.76 35.04 -25.97
CA ASN A 361 23.93 33.57 -25.88
C ASN A 361 25.33 33.07 -26.31
N GLY A 362 26.15 33.93 -26.92
CA GLY A 362 27.44 33.58 -27.51
C GLY A 362 28.64 33.55 -26.54
N LYS A 363 29.84 33.50 -27.12
CA LYS A 363 31.14 33.61 -26.43
C LYS A 363 31.65 35.05 -26.30
N ASP A 364 30.85 36.02 -26.74
CA ASP A 364 31.19 37.44 -26.63
C ASP A 364 31.16 37.91 -25.16
N GLN A 365 31.30 39.21 -24.93
CA GLN A 365 31.34 39.80 -23.60
C GLN A 365 30.31 40.93 -23.45
N LEU A 366 29.22 40.88 -24.22
CA LEU A 366 28.15 41.87 -24.17
C LEU A 366 27.36 41.76 -22.86
N VAL A 367 27.20 42.90 -22.20
CA VAL A 367 26.35 43.08 -21.02
C VAL A 367 25.57 44.37 -21.14
N VAL A 368 24.28 44.29 -20.85
CA VAL A 368 23.40 45.46 -20.69
C VAL A 368 22.89 45.48 -19.25
N PHE A 369 23.25 46.51 -18.51
CA PHE A 369 22.70 46.78 -17.18
C PHE A 369 21.42 47.58 -17.33
N HIS A 370 20.28 47.02 -16.91
CA HIS A 370 18.99 47.68 -16.96
C HIS A 370 18.75 48.51 -15.70
N THR A 371 18.37 49.76 -15.86
CA THR A 371 18.14 50.67 -14.74
C THR A 371 16.70 51.16 -14.69
N LYS A 372 16.20 51.44 -13.47
CA LYS A 372 14.82 51.94 -13.26
C LYS A 372 14.50 53.22 -14.04
N ASP A 373 15.50 54.05 -14.30
CA ASP A 373 15.37 55.31 -15.02
C ASP A 373 15.43 55.16 -16.55
N ASN A 374 15.42 53.93 -17.10
CA ASN A 374 15.52 53.65 -18.53
C ASN A 374 16.79 54.28 -19.17
N LYS A 375 17.89 54.30 -18.41
CA LYS A 375 19.22 54.79 -18.85
C LYS A 375 20.22 53.65 -18.76
N ASP A 376 19.92 52.59 -19.49
CA ASP A 376 20.67 51.35 -19.49
C ASP A 376 22.13 51.58 -19.88
N LEU A 377 23.00 50.80 -19.26
CA LEU A 377 24.44 50.84 -19.53
C LEU A 377 24.80 49.63 -20.40
N ILE A 378 25.06 49.90 -21.68
CA ILE A 378 25.50 48.92 -22.67
C ILE A 378 27.03 48.90 -22.68
N VAL A 379 27.61 47.74 -22.39
CA VAL A 379 29.05 47.53 -22.33
C VAL A 379 29.46 46.19 -22.93
N CYS A 380 30.65 46.13 -23.50
CA CYS A 380 31.36 44.89 -23.78
C CYS A 380 32.54 44.80 -22.80
N LEU A 381 32.60 43.75 -22.00
CA LEU A 381 33.77 43.53 -21.13
C LEU A 381 34.97 43.22 -22.04
N PHE A 382 36.12 43.84 -21.79
CA PHE A 382 37.33 43.53 -22.55
C PHE A 382 38.57 43.58 -21.66
N SER A 383 39.65 42.98 -22.15
CA SER A 383 40.99 43.09 -21.58
C SER A 383 41.89 43.65 -22.68
N LYS A 384 42.86 44.49 -22.31
CA LYS A 384 43.82 45.04 -23.29
C LYS A 384 44.80 43.98 -23.80
N GLN A 385 45.00 42.91 -23.03
CA GLN A 385 45.71 41.71 -23.47
C GLN A 385 44.71 40.69 -24.03
N PRO A 386 45.01 40.01 -25.15
CA PRO A 386 44.12 39.00 -25.71
C PRO A 386 43.95 37.84 -24.72
N THR A 387 42.78 37.77 -24.09
CA THR A 387 42.38 36.65 -23.24
C THR A 387 41.13 36.01 -23.84
N HIS A 388 41.14 34.68 -23.99
CA HIS A 388 39.97 33.92 -24.45
C HIS A 388 38.96 33.65 -23.30
N GLU A 389 39.07 34.36 -22.18
CA GLU A 389 38.31 34.07 -20.97
C GLU A 389 36.99 34.83 -20.90
N SER A 390 35.86 34.12 -20.83
CA SER A 390 34.55 34.72 -20.52
C SER A 390 34.51 35.28 -19.09
N ARG A 391 34.23 36.57 -18.94
CA ARG A 391 34.00 37.25 -17.64
C ARG A 391 32.51 37.42 -17.33
N ILE A 392 31.64 37.09 -18.28
CA ILE A 392 30.19 37.24 -18.14
C ILE A 392 29.62 36.39 -17.02
N GLY A 393 29.97 35.10 -16.99
CA GLY A 393 29.44 34.18 -15.98
C GLY A 393 29.76 34.63 -14.55
N GLU A 394 30.94 35.20 -14.35
CA GLU A 394 31.36 35.75 -13.07
C GLU A 394 30.61 37.02 -12.68
N LEU A 395 30.51 38.00 -13.59
CA LEU A 395 29.75 39.22 -13.33
C LEU A 395 28.29 38.90 -12.96
N VAL A 396 27.64 38.03 -13.75
CA VAL A 396 26.27 37.57 -13.49
C VAL A 396 26.20 36.85 -12.15
N GLY A 397 27.11 35.91 -11.90
CA GLY A 397 27.13 35.10 -10.69
C GLY A 397 27.31 35.92 -9.42
N VAL A 398 28.25 36.87 -9.40
CA VAL A 398 28.49 37.72 -8.24
C VAL A 398 27.31 38.65 -7.98
N LEU A 399 26.76 39.29 -9.01
CA LEU A 399 25.60 40.17 -8.87
C LEU A 399 24.36 39.43 -8.39
N VAL A 400 24.02 38.30 -9.01
CA VAL A 400 22.85 37.49 -8.62
C VAL A 400 23.02 36.94 -7.20
N ASN A 401 24.22 36.47 -6.85
CA ASN A 401 24.51 36.01 -5.49
C ASN A 401 24.37 37.14 -4.46
N HIS A 402 24.86 38.34 -4.76
CA HIS A 402 24.71 39.51 -3.90
C HIS A 402 23.23 39.92 -3.73
N PHE A 403 22.47 40.03 -4.81
CA PHE A 403 21.04 40.36 -4.73
C PHE A 403 20.24 39.31 -3.94
N LYS A 404 20.53 38.02 -4.13
CA LYS A 404 19.95 36.94 -3.32
C LYS A 404 20.27 37.09 -1.83
N SER A 405 21.50 37.48 -1.49
CA SER A 405 21.90 37.72 -0.09
C SER A 405 21.13 38.89 0.55
N GLU A 406 20.71 39.87 -0.26
CA GLU A 406 19.85 40.99 0.15
C GLU A 406 18.34 40.67 0.08
N LYS A 407 17.96 39.42 -0.25
CA LYS A 407 16.56 39.02 -0.52
C LYS A 407 15.88 39.83 -1.64
N ARG A 408 16.67 40.29 -2.61
CA ARG A 408 16.21 41.01 -3.80
C ARG A 408 16.39 40.13 -5.03
N HIS A 409 15.51 40.30 -6.02
CA HIS A 409 15.60 39.58 -7.29
C HIS A 409 16.25 40.48 -8.36
N LEU A 410 17.25 39.97 -9.07
CA LEU A 410 17.83 40.59 -10.25
C LEU A 410 17.39 39.79 -11.47
N GLN A 411 16.65 40.40 -12.39
CA GLN A 411 16.25 39.72 -13.61
C GLN A 411 17.46 39.52 -14.53
N VAL A 412 17.72 38.29 -14.98
CA VAL A 412 18.78 37.99 -15.94
C VAL A 412 18.16 37.44 -17.21
N ASN A 413 18.39 38.10 -18.35
CA ASN A 413 17.88 37.67 -19.65
C ASN A 413 19.04 37.29 -20.57
N VAL A 414 18.97 36.10 -21.18
CA VAL A 414 19.95 35.64 -22.16
C VAL A 414 19.31 35.68 -23.54
N THR A 415 19.63 36.71 -24.34
CA THR A 415 18.98 36.95 -25.64
C THR A 415 19.96 37.57 -26.65
N ASN A 416 19.77 37.29 -27.93
CA ASN A 416 20.43 38.02 -29.02
C ASN A 416 19.38 38.14 -30.15
N PRO A 417 18.95 39.36 -30.54
CA PRO A 417 19.38 40.67 -30.05
C PRO A 417 18.88 41.01 -28.63
N VAL A 418 19.69 41.75 -27.87
CA VAL A 418 19.34 42.28 -26.54
C VAL A 418 18.55 43.57 -26.68
N GLN A 419 17.39 43.68 -26.02
CA GLN A 419 16.62 44.92 -25.96
C GLN A 419 17.14 45.83 -24.84
N CYS A 420 17.25 47.14 -25.10
CA CYS A 420 17.79 48.14 -24.18
C CYS A 420 17.06 49.48 -24.28
N SER A 421 17.26 50.36 -23.30
CA SER A 421 16.85 51.76 -23.36
C SER A 421 18.04 52.71 -23.13
N LEU A 422 18.39 53.49 -24.15
CA LEU A 422 19.41 54.53 -24.06
C LEU A 422 18.73 55.89 -23.90
N HIS A 423 18.71 56.39 -22.66
CA HIS A 423 18.12 57.70 -22.32
C HIS A 423 16.63 57.78 -22.71
N GLY A 424 15.86 56.73 -22.40
CA GLY A 424 14.43 56.65 -22.69
C GLY A 424 14.09 56.19 -24.11
N LYS A 425 15.05 56.10 -25.04
CA LYS A 425 14.83 55.56 -26.39
C LYS A 425 15.14 54.07 -26.42
N LYS A 426 14.16 53.26 -26.85
CA LYS A 426 14.35 51.82 -27.06
C LYS A 426 15.37 51.56 -28.17
N CYS A 427 16.28 50.64 -27.90
CA CYS A 427 17.35 50.19 -28.79
C CYS A 427 17.47 48.67 -28.75
N THR A 428 18.09 48.10 -29.79
CA THR A 428 18.52 46.70 -29.78
C THR A 428 20.02 46.60 -29.97
N VAL A 429 20.68 45.72 -29.23
CA VAL A 429 22.09 45.37 -29.41
C VAL A 429 22.18 43.95 -29.91
N SER A 430 22.68 43.77 -31.12
CA SER A 430 22.92 42.45 -31.73
C SER A 430 24.40 42.13 -31.70
N VAL A 431 24.74 40.84 -31.63
CA VAL A 431 26.12 40.37 -31.70
C VAL A 431 26.33 39.68 -33.05
N GLU A 432 27.35 40.11 -33.79
CA GLU A 432 27.74 39.56 -35.10
C GLU A 432 29.23 39.21 -35.10
N THR A 433 29.60 38.07 -35.69
CA THR A 433 30.99 37.67 -35.91
C THR A 433 31.51 38.24 -37.23
N ARG A 434 32.70 38.86 -37.24
CA ARG A 434 33.36 39.38 -38.46
C ARG A 434 34.79 38.86 -38.57
N LEU A 435 35.17 38.40 -39.76
CA LEU A 435 36.49 37.81 -40.04
C LEU A 435 37.65 38.82 -39.91
N ASN A 436 37.42 40.09 -40.25
CA ASN A 436 38.47 41.13 -40.24
C ASN A 436 38.43 42.02 -38.97
N GLN A 437 37.84 41.55 -37.87
CA GLN A 437 37.69 42.34 -36.63
C GLN A 437 38.66 41.80 -35.56
N PRO A 438 39.76 42.50 -35.23
CA PRO A 438 40.74 42.00 -34.26
C PRO A 438 40.27 42.09 -32.81
N GLN A 439 39.40 43.07 -32.49
CA GLN A 439 38.86 43.29 -31.14
C GLN A 439 37.36 43.62 -31.19
N PRO A 440 36.57 43.23 -30.17
CA PRO A 440 35.15 43.54 -30.11
C PRO A 440 34.88 45.06 -30.19
N ASP A 441 34.05 45.49 -31.14
CA ASP A 441 33.70 46.91 -31.28
C ASP A 441 32.22 47.13 -31.63
N PHE A 442 31.68 48.28 -31.22
CA PHE A 442 30.29 48.63 -31.50
C PHE A 442 30.17 49.49 -32.75
N THR A 443 29.26 49.12 -33.62
CA THR A 443 28.84 49.96 -34.75
C THR A 443 27.36 50.31 -34.63
N LYS A 444 26.98 51.50 -35.11
CA LYS A 444 25.58 51.95 -35.07
C LYS A 444 24.80 51.32 -36.21
N ASN A 445 23.61 50.79 -35.91
CA ASN A 445 22.65 50.26 -36.87
C ASN A 445 21.33 51.07 -36.80
N ARG A 446 20.44 50.94 -37.80
CA ARG A 446 19.17 51.68 -37.90
C ARG A 446 18.29 51.55 -36.64
N SER A 447 18.26 50.37 -36.02
CA SER A 447 17.46 50.06 -34.82
C SER A 447 18.26 50.02 -33.51
N GLY A 448 19.57 50.29 -33.53
CA GLY A 448 20.40 50.23 -32.33
C GLY A 448 21.90 50.06 -32.62
N PHE A 449 22.51 49.00 -32.09
CA PHE A 449 23.95 48.74 -32.18
C PHE A 449 24.25 47.29 -32.57
N ILE A 450 25.36 47.09 -33.26
CA ILE A 450 25.94 45.78 -33.54
C ILE A 450 27.28 45.71 -32.82
N LEU A 451 27.44 44.74 -31.92
CA LEU A 451 28.74 44.36 -31.40
C LEU A 451 29.38 43.39 -32.39
N SER A 452 30.37 43.88 -33.14
CA SER A 452 31.19 43.04 -34.02
C SER A 452 32.27 42.36 -33.17
N VAL A 453 32.22 41.03 -33.08
CA VAL A 453 33.24 40.23 -32.39
C VAL A 453 34.13 39.49 -33.40
N PRO A 454 35.38 39.18 -33.03
CA PRO A 454 36.25 38.38 -33.88
C PRO A 454 35.58 37.05 -34.25
N GLY A 455 35.48 36.78 -35.56
CA GLY A 455 35.15 35.43 -36.05
C GLY A 455 36.37 34.54 -35.93
N ASN A 456 36.18 33.30 -35.48
CA ASN A 456 37.20 32.26 -35.62
C ASN A 456 37.30 31.78 -37.07
#